data_AF-A0A947X5U2-F1
#
_entry.id   AF-A0A947X5U2-F1
#
_cell.length_a   1.000
_cell.length_b   1.000
_cell.length_c   1.000
_cell.angle_alpha   90.00
_cell.angle_beta   90.00
_cell.angle_gamma   90.00
#
_symmetry.space_group_name_H-M   'P 1'
#
loop_
_entity.id
_entity.type
_entity.pdbx_description
1 polymer ?
#
loop_
_entity_poly.entity_id
_entity_poly.type
_entity_poly.pdbx_seq_one_letter_code
_entity_poly.pdbx_strand_id
1 'polypeptide(L)'
;MASEFETSAWIVMVMGLYAAAAGVGELRVPGFWASMVDDLARSPAARFLTGLICMVVGGALYLVGSWDTAGWMVVLIKVIGGWMVLEGALILALGDWVMGLARRLMTAAPRLWALLSLLLGLGLIAATIIRF
;
A
#
# COMPACT_ATOMS: atom_id res chain seq x y z
N MET A 1 -22.53 -14.65 -2.91
CA MET A 1 -21.95 -13.53 -2.16
C MET A 1 -20.82 -14.14 -1.35
N ALA A 2 -19.56 -13.74 -1.55
CA ALA A 2 -18.45 -14.28 -0.76
C ALA A 2 -18.66 -13.91 0.71
N SER A 3 -18.31 -14.79 1.65
CA SER A 3 -18.38 -14.45 3.06
C SER A 3 -17.37 -13.34 3.39
N GLU A 4 -17.57 -12.59 4.49
CA GLU A 4 -16.60 -11.55 4.90
C GLU A 4 -15.20 -12.13 5.08
N PHE A 5 -15.11 -13.37 5.59
CA PHE A 5 -13.87 -14.10 5.74
C PHE A 5 -13.18 -14.36 4.39
N GLU A 6 -13.91 -14.85 3.38
CA GLU A 6 -13.37 -15.07 2.03
C GLU A 6 -12.93 -13.75 1.39
N THR A 7 -13.70 -12.68 1.57
CA THR A 7 -13.38 -11.36 1.00
C THR A 7 -12.06 -10.82 1.56
N SER A 8 -11.84 -10.93 2.87
CA SER A 8 -10.59 -10.49 3.51
C SER A 8 -9.38 -11.29 3.03
N ALA A 9 -9.51 -12.60 2.85
CA ALA A 9 -8.44 -13.45 2.33
C ALA A 9 -8.05 -13.03 0.90
N TRP A 10 -9.01 -12.79 0.01
CA TRP A 10 -8.73 -12.32 -1.35
C TRP A 10 -8.05 -10.95 -1.38
N ILE A 11 -8.48 -10.00 -0.53
CA ILE A 11 -7.83 -8.70 -0.45
C ILE A 11 -6.38 -8.86 0.02
N VAL A 12 -6.12 -9.66 1.07
CA VAL A 12 -4.76 -9.92 1.55
C VAL A 12 -3.89 -10.60 0.48
N MET A 13 -4.45 -11.56 -0.27
CA MET A 13 -3.75 -12.19 -1.40
C MET A 13 -3.33 -11.17 -2.45
N VAL A 14 -4.24 -10.30 -2.88
CA VAL A 14 -3.97 -9.28 -3.90
C VAL A 14 -2.97 -8.25 -3.39
N MET A 15 -3.07 -7.82 -2.14
CA MET A 15 -2.06 -6.94 -1.51
C MET A 15 -0.69 -7.61 -1.47
N GLY A 16 -0.62 -8.90 -1.14
CA GLY A 16 0.62 -9.66 -1.16
C GLY A 16 1.24 -9.76 -2.55
N LEU A 17 0.41 -10.02 -3.57
CA LEU A 17 0.84 -10.04 -4.96
C LEU A 17 1.35 -8.67 -5.43
N TYR A 18 0.65 -7.60 -5.09
CA TYR A 18 1.10 -6.23 -5.35
C TYR A 18 2.46 -5.94 -4.71
N ALA A 19 2.62 -6.23 -3.42
CA ALA A 19 3.86 -5.95 -2.69
C ALA A 19 5.04 -6.76 -3.26
N ALA A 20 4.81 -8.03 -3.62
CA ALA A 20 5.82 -8.87 -4.26
C ALA A 20 6.20 -8.34 -5.65
N ALA A 21 5.23 -8.01 -6.50
CA ALA A 21 5.47 -7.49 -7.84
C ALA A 21 6.18 -6.13 -7.81
N ALA A 22 5.76 -5.23 -6.92
CA ALA A 22 6.40 -3.92 -6.73
C ALA A 22 7.85 -4.09 -6.29
N GLY A 23 8.11 -4.97 -5.30
CA GLY A 23 9.45 -5.26 -4.82
C GLY A 23 10.36 -5.84 -5.92
N VAL A 24 9.85 -6.76 -6.74
CA VAL A 24 10.58 -7.26 -7.92
C VAL A 24 10.89 -6.14 -8.91
N GLY A 25 9.95 -5.23 -9.15
CA GLY A 25 10.18 -4.05 -10.01
C GLY A 25 11.36 -3.20 -9.54
N GLU A 26 11.39 -2.86 -8.25
CA GLU A 26 12.47 -2.08 -7.64
C GLU A 26 13.81 -2.85 -7.60
N LEU A 27 13.79 -4.17 -7.40
CA LEU A 27 15.02 -4.99 -7.48
C LEU A 27 15.59 -5.03 -8.90
N ARG A 28 14.73 -5.05 -9.93
CA ARG A 28 15.14 -5.04 -11.34
C ARG A 28 15.68 -3.68 -11.78
N VAL A 29 15.07 -2.59 -11.29
CA VAL A 29 15.47 -1.22 -11.60
C VAL A 29 15.60 -0.44 -10.28
N PRO A 30 16.76 -0.54 -9.59
CA PRO A 30 16.95 0.17 -8.33
C PRO A 30 16.81 1.68 -8.50
N GLY A 31 16.04 2.31 -7.63
CA GLY A 31 15.69 3.73 -7.69
C GLY A 31 14.40 4.02 -8.47
N PHE A 32 13.69 3.01 -8.96
CA PHE A 32 12.44 3.19 -9.70
C PHE A 32 11.37 3.90 -8.85
N TRP A 33 11.18 3.49 -7.60
CA TRP A 33 10.25 4.16 -6.67
C TRP A 33 10.67 5.59 -6.36
N ALA A 34 11.97 5.85 -6.21
CA ALA A 34 12.46 7.21 -6.01
C ALA A 34 12.17 8.09 -7.25
N SER A 35 12.32 7.57 -8.47
CA SER A 35 11.94 8.31 -9.68
C SER A 35 10.44 8.57 -9.77
N MET A 36 9.59 7.62 -9.37
CA MET A 36 8.14 7.84 -9.34
C MET A 36 7.73 8.96 -8.37
N VAL A 37 8.39 9.05 -7.21
CA VAL A 37 8.17 10.15 -6.26
C VAL A 37 8.62 11.49 -6.87
N ASP A 38 9.74 11.50 -7.59
CA ASP A 38 10.22 12.71 -8.28
C ASP A 38 9.25 13.18 -9.36
N ASP A 39 8.65 12.25 -10.12
CA ASP A 39 7.62 12.57 -11.13
C ASP A 39 6.35 13.13 -10.48
N LEU A 40 5.92 12.53 -9.35
CA LEU A 40 4.75 12.97 -8.61
C LEU A 40 4.96 14.36 -7.98
N ALA A 41 6.16 14.63 -7.48
CA ALA A 41 6.54 15.93 -6.94
C ALA A 41 6.51 17.05 -8.01
N ARG A 42 6.81 16.72 -9.27
CA ARG A 42 6.81 17.68 -10.39
C ARG A 42 5.42 17.95 -10.96
N SER A 43 4.44 17.09 -10.70
CA SER A 43 3.09 17.17 -11.27
C SER A 43 2.03 17.36 -10.17
N PRO A 44 1.59 18.61 -9.90
CA PRO A 44 0.54 18.89 -8.93
C PRO A 44 -0.77 18.14 -9.21
N ALA A 45 -1.12 17.96 -10.50
CA ALA A 45 -2.31 17.23 -10.91
C ALA A 45 -2.19 15.73 -10.58
N ALA A 46 -1.04 15.12 -10.88
CA ALA A 46 -0.81 13.72 -10.52
C ALA A 46 -0.82 13.53 -9.00
N ARG A 47 -0.21 14.46 -8.25
CA ARG A 47 -0.22 14.43 -6.78
C ARG A 47 -1.64 14.51 -6.22
N PHE A 48 -2.46 15.42 -6.73
CA PHE A 48 -3.86 15.53 -6.34
C PHE A 48 -4.61 14.21 -6.61
N LEU A 49 -4.43 13.63 -7.80
CA LEU A 49 -5.06 12.37 -8.16
C LEU A 49 -4.60 11.21 -7.27
N THR A 50 -3.30 11.12 -6.95
CA THR A 50 -2.77 10.11 -6.03
C THR A 50 -3.40 10.25 -4.64
N GLY A 51 -3.47 11.46 -4.09
CA GLY A 51 -4.10 11.70 -2.80
C GLY A 51 -5.58 11.29 -2.78
N LEU A 52 -6.32 11.65 -3.84
CA LEU A 52 -7.72 11.25 -4.01
C LEU A 52 -7.88 9.72 -4.09
N ILE A 53 -7.06 9.04 -4.89
CA ILE A 53 -7.09 7.57 -5.02
C ILE A 53 -6.79 6.90 -3.68
N CYS A 54 -5.76 7.36 -2.95
CA CYS A 54 -5.42 6.85 -1.63
C CYS A 54 -6.59 7.00 -0.65
N MET A 55 -7.28 8.14 -0.66
CA MET A 55 -8.47 8.34 0.18
C MET A 55 -9.62 7.41 -0.19
N VAL A 56 -9.93 7.27 -1.48
CA VAL A 56 -11.06 6.44 -1.94
C VAL A 56 -10.79 4.96 -1.70
N VAL A 57 -9.63 4.47 -2.12
CA VAL A 57 -9.25 3.06 -1.94
C VAL A 57 -9.06 2.74 -0.46
N GLY A 58 -8.37 3.61 0.28
CA GLY A 58 -8.16 3.45 1.71
C GLY A 58 -9.48 3.43 2.48
N GLY A 59 -10.40 4.34 2.15
CA GLY A 59 -11.73 4.39 2.74
C GLY A 59 -12.53 3.13 2.44
N ALA A 60 -12.49 2.65 1.20
CA ALA A 60 -13.13 1.39 0.82
C ALA A 60 -12.59 0.21 1.65
N LEU A 61 -11.26 0.08 1.78
CA LEU A 61 -10.63 -0.96 2.59
C LEU A 61 -10.96 -0.82 4.08
N TYR A 62 -10.92 0.39 4.63
CA TYR A 62 -11.25 0.66 6.04
C TYR A 62 -12.68 0.25 6.39
N LEU A 63 -13.60 0.36 5.43
CA LEU A 63 -15.01 0.02 5.63
C LEU A 63 -15.31 -1.47 5.41
N VAL A 64 -14.35 -2.30 4.99
CA VAL A 64 -14.55 -3.76 4.83
C VAL A 64 -14.72 -4.45 6.19
N GLY A 65 -15.82 -5.17 6.37
CA GLY A 65 -16.12 -6.00 7.55
C GLY A 65 -16.36 -5.22 8.84
N SER A 66 -16.87 -5.90 9.88
CA SER A 66 -17.03 -5.32 11.22
C SER A 66 -15.73 -5.41 12.03
N TRP A 67 -15.51 -4.45 12.95
CA TRP A 67 -14.41 -4.53 13.94
C TRP A 67 -14.68 -5.56 15.04
N ASP A 68 -15.95 -5.75 15.43
CA ASP A 68 -16.32 -6.55 16.60
C ASP A 68 -16.11 -8.05 16.41
N THR A 69 -16.14 -8.52 15.16
CA THR A 69 -15.97 -9.93 14.77
C THR A 69 -14.74 -10.15 13.90
N ALA A 70 -13.80 -9.20 13.89
CA ALA A 70 -12.69 -9.17 12.96
C ALA A 70 -11.65 -10.27 13.25
N GLY A 71 -11.41 -11.16 12.27
CA GLY A 71 -10.17 -11.92 12.21
C GLY A 71 -8.97 -11.01 11.88
N TRP A 72 -7.74 -11.48 12.14
CA TRP A 72 -6.53 -10.66 11.96
C TRP A 72 -6.37 -10.06 10.55
N MET A 73 -6.85 -10.74 9.50
CA MET A 73 -6.82 -10.24 8.12
C MET A 73 -7.73 -9.01 7.93
N VAL A 74 -8.92 -9.02 8.53
CA VAL A 74 -9.84 -7.88 8.52
C VAL A 74 -9.19 -6.70 9.25
N VAL A 75 -8.59 -6.95 10.42
CA VAL A 75 -7.84 -5.91 11.17
C VAL A 75 -6.71 -5.33 10.32
N LEU A 76 -5.90 -6.18 9.67
CA LEU A 76 -4.81 -5.74 8.81
C LEU A 76 -5.30 -4.85 7.66
N ILE A 77 -6.35 -5.28 6.94
CA ILE A 77 -6.94 -4.52 5.84
C ILE A 77 -7.45 -3.16 6.33
N LYS A 78 -8.14 -3.12 7.47
CA LYS A 78 -8.67 -1.87 8.01
C LYS A 78 -7.56 -0.93 8.46
N VAL A 79 -6.50 -1.43 9.09
CA VAL A 79 -5.32 -0.62 9.46
C VAL A 79 -4.64 -0.04 8.22
N ILE A 80 -4.40 -0.86 7.19
CA ILE A 80 -3.83 -0.40 5.91
C ILE A 80 -4.75 0.64 5.26
N GLY A 81 -6.06 0.39 5.22
CA GLY A 81 -7.04 1.32 4.65
C GLY A 81 -7.06 2.66 5.38
N GLY A 82 -7.06 2.64 6.72
CA GLY A 82 -6.99 3.86 7.53
C GLY A 82 -5.68 4.62 7.32
N TRP A 83 -4.56 3.91 7.21
CA TRP A 83 -3.27 4.51 6.88
C TRP A 83 -3.28 5.17 5.50
N MET A 84 -3.84 4.52 4.48
CA MET A 84 -3.99 5.07 3.14
C MET A 84 -4.88 6.33 3.11
N VAL A 85 -5.96 6.37 3.91
CA VAL A 85 -6.79 7.59 4.04
C VAL A 85 -5.96 8.73 4.62
N LEU A 86 -5.19 8.45 5.66
CA LEU A 86 -4.32 9.43 6.30
C LEU A 86 -3.25 9.93 5.32
N GLU A 87 -2.56 9.03 4.61
CA GLU A 87 -1.60 9.38 3.57
C GLU A 87 -2.24 10.22 2.46
N GLY A 88 -3.41 9.82 1.96
CA GLY A 88 -4.14 10.57 0.95
C GLY A 88 -4.47 11.98 1.39
N ALA A 89 -4.97 12.16 2.62
CA ALA A 89 -5.24 13.46 3.21
C ALA A 89 -3.96 14.31 3.35
N LEU A 90 -2.85 13.71 3.78
CA LEU A 90 -1.56 14.41 3.88
C LEU A 90 -1.02 14.81 2.51
N ILE A 91 -1.15 13.97 1.48
CA ILE A 91 -0.71 14.30 0.11
C ILE A 91 -1.51 15.49 -0.44
N LEU A 92 -2.81 15.55 -0.16
CA LEU A 92 -3.68 16.65 -0.59
C LEU A 92 -3.40 17.95 0.18
N ALA A 93 -3.22 17.87 1.50
CA ALA A 93 -3.05 19.04 2.37
C ALA A 93 -1.61 19.57 2.39
N LEU A 94 -0.61 18.67 2.40
CA LEU A 94 0.80 18.95 2.66
C LEU A 94 1.72 18.31 1.60
N GLY A 95 1.26 18.25 0.36
CA GLY A 95 1.89 17.46 -0.70
C GLY A 95 3.39 17.72 -0.91
N ASP A 96 3.86 18.97 -0.85
CA ASP A 96 5.30 19.28 -1.04
C ASP A 96 6.16 18.65 0.07
N TRP A 97 5.67 18.72 1.31
CA TRP A 97 6.35 18.15 2.46
C TRP A 97 6.36 16.62 2.41
N VAL A 98 5.22 16.01 2.08
CA VAL A 98 5.08 14.55 1.97
C VAL A 98 5.99 13.99 0.86
N MET A 99 6.03 14.64 -0.30
CA MET A 99 6.90 14.21 -1.40
C MET A 99 8.38 14.33 -1.03
N GLY A 100 8.77 15.40 -0.33
CA GLY A 100 10.13 15.56 0.18
C GLY A 100 10.54 14.45 1.16
N LEU A 101 9.64 14.07 2.07
CA LEU A 101 9.86 12.96 3.00
C LEU A 101 9.95 11.62 2.27
N ALA A 102 8.99 11.33 1.38
CA ALA A 102 8.94 10.10 0.60
C ALA A 102 10.22 9.92 -0.22
N ARG A 103 10.71 10.99 -0.87
CA ARG A 103 11.95 10.96 -1.65
C ARG A 103 13.16 10.58 -0.80
N ARG A 104 13.30 11.16 0.39
CA ARG A 104 14.39 10.81 1.33
C ARG A 104 14.32 9.34 1.76
N LEU A 105 13.11 8.85 2.02
CA LEU A 105 12.91 7.46 2.44
C LEU A 105 13.27 6.47 1.32
N MET A 106 12.82 6.75 0.10
CA MET A 106 13.03 5.87 -1.06
C MET A 106 14.48 5.87 -1.55
N THR A 107 15.20 6.98 -1.40
CA THR A 107 16.62 7.09 -1.80
C THR A 107 17.58 6.47 -0.79
N ALA A 108 17.22 6.39 0.49
CA ALA A 108 18.13 5.92 1.54
C ALA A 108 18.52 4.44 1.40
N ALA A 109 17.61 3.57 0.97
CA ALA A 109 17.86 2.13 0.91
C ALA A 109 16.95 1.39 -0.09
N PRO A 110 17.03 1.67 -1.41
CA PRO A 110 16.08 1.14 -2.41
C PRO A 110 16.01 -0.40 -2.40
N ARG A 111 17.16 -1.07 -2.31
CA ARG A 111 17.23 -2.55 -2.26
C ARG A 111 16.63 -3.14 -0.98
N LEU A 112 16.78 -2.46 0.17
CA LEU A 112 16.22 -2.93 1.44
C LEU A 112 14.70 -2.85 1.39
N TRP A 113 14.16 -1.71 0.92
CA TRP A 113 12.73 -1.53 0.74
C TRP A 113 12.13 -2.53 -0.24
N ALA A 114 12.83 -2.78 -1.34
CA ALA A 114 12.42 -3.78 -2.33
C ALA A 114 12.36 -5.19 -1.74
N LEU A 115 13.39 -5.58 -0.98
CA LEU A 115 13.44 -6.90 -0.32
C LEU A 115 12.35 -7.02 0.75
N LEU A 116 12.14 -5.99 1.57
CA LEU A 116 11.08 -5.96 2.57
C LEU A 116 9.70 -6.13 1.93
N SER A 117 9.43 -5.40 0.83
CA SER A 117 8.17 -5.51 0.08
C SER A 117 7.99 -6.90 -0.52
N LEU A 118 9.06 -7.49 -1.07
CA LEU A 118 9.03 -8.84 -1.62
C LEU A 118 8.73 -9.89 -0.54
N LEU A 119 9.44 -9.85 0.58
CA LEU A 119 9.26 -10.79 1.68
C LEU A 119 7.88 -10.64 2.33
N LEU A 120 7.42 -9.40 2.54
CA LEU A 120 6.07 -9.13 3.03
C LEU A 120 5.02 -9.69 2.06
N GLY A 121 5.19 -9.44 0.76
CA GLY A 121 4.26 -9.90 -0.27
C GLY A 121 4.14 -11.43 -0.30
N LEU A 122 5.28 -12.12 -0.34
CA LEU A 122 5.32 -13.59 -0.28
C LEU A 122 4.74 -14.13 1.04
N GLY A 123 5.00 -13.45 2.16
CA GLY A 123 4.44 -13.79 3.46
C GLY A 123 2.92 -13.70 3.50
N LEU A 124 2.34 -12.63 2.95
CA LEU A 124 0.88 -12.45 2.87
C LEU A 124 0.23 -13.47 1.94
N ILE A 125 0.86 -13.78 0.80
CA ILE A 125 0.41 -14.83 -0.11
C ILE A 125 0.40 -16.18 0.61
N ALA A 126 1.52 -16.56 1.22
CA ALA A 126 1.64 -17.83 1.93
C ALA A 126 0.64 -17.95 3.09
N ALA A 127 0.52 -16.91 3.92
CA ALA A 127 -0.43 -16.86 5.03
C ALA A 127 -1.88 -17.01 4.56
N THR A 128 -2.20 -16.51 3.37
CA THR A 128 -3.52 -16.65 2.78
C THR A 128 -3.76 -18.05 2.24
N ILE A 129 -2.80 -18.63 1.50
CA ILE A 129 -2.90 -20.00 0.97
C ILE A 129 -3.03 -21.03 2.10
N ILE A 130 -2.25 -20.91 3.17
CA ILE A 130 -2.28 -21.84 4.32
C ILE A 130 -3.63 -21.80 5.05
N ARG A 131 -4.33 -20.66 4.97
CA ARG A 131 -5.63 -20.47 5.63
C ARG A 131 -6.81 -20.97 4.78
N PHE A 132 -6.67 -20.99 3.45
CA PHE A 132 -7.67 -21.56 2.54
C PHE A 132 -7.73 -23.08 2.68
#